data_AF-A0A3P9CSD0-F1
#
_entry.id   AF-A0A3P9CSD0-F1
#
_cell.length_a   1.000
_cell.length_b   1.000
_cell.length_c   1.000
_cell.angle_alpha   90.00
_cell.angle_beta   90.00
_cell.angle_gamma   90.00
#
_symmetry.space_group_name_H-M   'P 1'
#
loop_
_entity.id
_entity.type
_entity.pdbx_description
1 polymer ?
#
loop_
_entity_poly.entity_id
_entity_poly.type
_entity_poly.pdbx_seq_one_letter_code
_entity_poly.pdbx_strand_id
1 'polypeptide(L)' 'MGKDFSLFKKEFLHTHNAYRAQHGAPPLTFNTELDDAAQKWANQMLAKKKLETHRYAFSWAWFK' A
#
# COMPACT_ATOMS: atom_id res chain seq x y z
N MET A 1 2.97 -22.77 8.19
CA MET A 1 1.65 -22.42 7.63
C MET A 1 1.89 -21.39 6.54
N GLY A 2 1.85 -21.79 5.27
CA GLY A 2 2.10 -20.89 4.15
C GLY A 2 0.99 -19.84 4.10
N LYS A 3 1.34 -18.55 4.17
CA LYS A 3 0.37 -17.48 4.01
C LYS A 3 -0.11 -17.48 2.55
N ASP A 4 -1.37 -17.82 2.30
CA ASP A 4 -1.95 -17.65 0.98
C ASP A 4 -2.24 -16.16 0.74
N PHE A 5 -1.20 -15.46 0.26
CA PHE A 5 -1.30 -14.05 -0.11
C PHE A 5 -2.14 -13.85 -1.38
N SER A 6 -2.42 -14.91 -2.16
CA SER A 6 -3.12 -14.77 -3.44
C SER A 6 -4.59 -14.41 -3.25
N LEU A 7 -5.24 -15.02 -2.26
CA LEU A 7 -6.62 -14.72 -1.89
C LEU A 7 -6.74 -13.30 -1.32
N PHE A 8 -5.85 -12.94 -0.39
CA PHE A 8 -5.80 -11.60 0.19
C PHE A 8 -5.65 -10.52 -0.89
N LYS A 9 -4.73 -10.70 -1.84
CA LYS A 9 -4.57 -9.77 -2.96
C LYS A 9 -5.87 -9.65 -3.76
N LYS A 10 -6.45 -10.77 -4.20
CA LYS A 10 -7.70 -10.74 -4.98
C LYS A 10 -8.84 -9.98 -4.28
N GLU A 11 -9.08 -10.28 -3.00
CA GLU A 11 -10.12 -9.62 -2.21
C GLU A 11 -9.83 -8.12 -2.01
N PHE A 12 -8.57 -7.77 -1.74
CA PHE A 12 -8.14 -6.38 -1.60
C PHE A 12 -8.44 -5.57 -2.87
N LEU A 13 -8.03 -6.06 -4.04
CA LEU A 13 -8.24 -5.35 -5.31
C LEU A 13 -9.72 -5.27 -5.68
N HIS A 14 -10.45 -6.37 -5.49
CA HIS A 14 -11.89 -6.42 -5.77
C HIS A 14 -12.64 -5.37 -4.94
N THR A 15 -12.39 -5.32 -3.63
CA THR A 15 -13.05 -4.38 -2.71
C THR A 15 -12.77 -2.94 -3.09
N HIS A 16 -11.51 -2.59 -3.38
CA HIS A 16 -11.15 -1.23 -3.78
C HIS A 16 -11.81 -0.83 -5.10
N ASN A 17 -11.80 -1.72 -6.09
CA ASN A 17 -12.42 -1.46 -7.39
C ASN A 17 -13.95 -1.35 -7.30
N ALA A 18 -14.60 -2.10 -6.39
CA ALA A 18 -16.03 -1.95 -6.12
C ALA A 18 -16.37 -0.53 -5.61
N TYR A 19 -15.62 -0.01 -4.63
CA TYR A 19 -15.80 1.37 -4.16
C TYR A 19 -15.44 2.41 -5.23
N ARG A 20 -14.36 2.22 -5.99
CA ARG A 20 -13.98 3.12 -7.09
C ARG A 20 -15.07 3.22 -8.16
N ALA A 21 -15.72 2.10 -8.48
CA ALA A 21 -16.83 2.06 -9.43
C ALA A 21 -18.04 2.88 -8.93
N GLN A 22 -18.34 2.85 -7.62
CA GLN A 22 -19.39 3.70 -7.03
C GLN A 22 -19.12 5.20 -7.22
N HIS A 23 -17.85 5.59 -7.30
CA HIS A 23 -17.42 6.97 -7.54
C HIS A 23 -17.04 7.27 -9.00
N GLY A 24 -17.28 6.34 -9.93
CA GLY A 24 -16.95 6.51 -11.35
C GLY A 24 -15.44 6.54 -11.67
N ALA A 25 -14.59 6.12 -10.73
CA ALA A 25 -13.15 6.09 -10.92
C ALA A 25 -12.69 4.83 -11.69
N PRO A 26 -11.66 4.92 -12.56
CA PRO A 26 -11.15 3.76 -13.30
C PRO A 26 -10.65 2.63 -12.39
N PRO A 27 -10.76 1.35 -12.78
CA PRO A 27 -10.27 0.25 -11.96
C PRO A 27 -8.75 0.25 -11.85
N LEU A 28 -8.23 -0.21 -10.70
CA LEU A 28 -6.82 -0.45 -10.46
C LEU A 28 -6.42 -1.87 -10.88
N THR A 29 -5.13 -2.07 -11.09
CA THR A 29 -4.47 -3.36 -11.31
C THR A 29 -3.31 -3.53 -10.35
N PHE A 30 -2.84 -4.77 -10.19
CA PHE A 30 -1.63 -5.03 -9.40
C PHE A 30 -0.37 -4.55 -10.09
N ASN A 31 0.56 -4.07 -9.28
CA ASN A 31 1.92 -3.76 -9.69
C ASN A 31 2.87 -4.43 -8.68
N THR A 32 3.68 -5.37 -9.17
CA THR A 32 4.60 -6.16 -8.34
C THR A 32 5.59 -5.29 -7.57
N GLU A 33 6.11 -4.22 -8.18
CA GLU A 33 7.07 -3.32 -7.53
C GLU A 33 6.43 -2.58 -6.36
N LEU A 34 5.17 -2.12 -6.52
CA LEU A 34 4.43 -1.46 -5.45
C LEU A 34 4.07 -2.43 -4.32
N ASP A 35 3.67 -3.66 -4.65
CA ASP A 35 3.39 -4.71 -3.68
C ASP A 35 4.62 -5.03 -2.83
N ASP A 36 5.78 -5.19 -3.47
CA ASP A 36 7.04 -5.50 -2.81
C ASP A 36 7.51 -4.35 -1.90
N ALA A 37 7.40 -3.11 -2.38
CA ALA A 37 7.70 -1.92 -1.59
C ALA A 37 6.78 -1.79 -0.36
N ALA A 38 5.47 -2.02 -0.53
CA ALA A 38 4.50 -1.99 0.55
C ALA A 38 4.79 -3.08 1.59
N GLN A 39 5.08 -4.30 1.16
CA GLN A 39 5.40 -5.41 2.08
C GLN A 39 6.72 -5.17 2.82
N LYS A 40 7.73 -4.61 2.16
CA LYS A 40 8.99 -4.21 2.81
C LYS A 40 8.73 -3.19 3.92
N TRP A 41 7.91 -2.18 3.66
CA TRP A 41 7.53 -1.19 4.68
C TRP A 41 6.76 -1.84 5.84
N ALA A 42 5.77 -2.68 5.55
CA ALA A 42 5.01 -3.38 6.58
C ALA A 42 5.92 -4.22 7.50
N ASN A 43 6.91 -4.90 6.95
CA ASN A 43 7.89 -5.67 7.72
C ASN A 43 8.75 -4.76 8.62
N GLN A 44 9.15 -3.58 8.14
CA GLN A 44 9.89 -2.61 8.94
C GLN A 44 9.05 -2.07 10.11
N MET A 45 7.77 -1.76 9.87
CA MET A 45 6.84 -1.29 10.91
C MET A 45 6.57 -2.36 11.96
N LEU A 46 6.42 -3.61 11.54
CA LEU A 46 6.25 -4.75 12.45
C LEU A 46 7.48 -4.92 13.36
N ALA A 47 8.69 -4.84 12.80
CA ALA A 47 9.92 -4.93 13.58
C ALA A 47 10.05 -3.80 14.62
N LYS A 48 9.63 -2.59 14.26
CA LYS A 48 9.59 -1.42 15.16
C LYS A 48 8.41 -1.45 16.16
N LYS A 49 7.41 -2.32 15.95
CA LYS A 49 6.12 -2.33 16.66
C LYS A 49 5.45 -0.95 16.67
N LYS A 50 5.55 -0.22 15.56
CA LYS A 50 5.05 1.15 15.44
C LYS A 50 4.54 1.38 14.03
N LEU A 51 3.46 2.17 13.91
CA LEU A 51 3.01 2.72 12.64
C LEU A 51 3.63 4.10 12.47
N GLU A 52 4.48 4.25 11.46
CA GLU A 52 5.08 5.51 11.07
C GLU A 52 4.69 5.82 9.62
N THR A 53 4.63 7.11 9.28
CA THR A 53 4.56 7.53 7.89
C THR A 53 5.94 7.40 7.25
N HIS A 54 5.99 7.19 5.93
CA HIS A 54 7.24 7.24 5.18
C HIS A 54 7.73 8.69 5.19
N ARG A 55 8.52 9.07 6.21
CA ARG A 55 8.92 10.45 6.45
C ARG A 55 10.01 10.88 5.47
N TYR A 56 9.63 11.23 4.25
CA TYR A 56 10.30 12.35 3.60
C TYR A 56 9.66 13.61 4.18
N ALA A 57 10.22 14.10 5.29
CA ALA A 57 10.11 15.51 5.56
C ALA A 57 10.87 16.18 4.41
N PHE A 58 10.14 16.59 3.37
CA PHE A 58 10.59 17.70 2.55
C PHE A 58 10.75 18.85 3.54
N SER A 59 11.98 18.97 4.05
CA SER A 59 12.46 20.16 4.70
C SER A 59 12.03 21.30 3.80
N TRP A 60 11.24 22.22 4.36
CA TRP A 60 10.86 23.49 3.76
C TRP A 60 12.09 24.40 3.53
N ALA A 61 13.28 23.85 3.32
CA ALA A 61 14.53 24.54 3.03
C ALA A 61 14.71 24.89 1.54
N TRP A 62 13.76 24.52 0.67
CA TRP A 62 13.74 24.94 -0.74
C TRP A 62 12.85 26.16 -1.01
N PHE A 63 12.27 26.77 0.03
CA PHE A 63 11.44 27.98 -0.08
C PHE A 63 11.95 29.11 0.83
N LYS A 64 13.27 29.35 0.81
CA LYS A 64 13.89 30.63 1.17
C LYS A 64 14.87 31.04 0.09
#